data_AF-A0A535AH67-F1
#
_entry.id   AF-A0A535AH67-F1
#
_cell.length_a   1.000
_cell.length_b   1.000
_cell.length_c   1.000
_cell.angle_alpha   90.00
_cell.angle_beta   90.00
_cell.angle_gamma   90.00
#
_symmetry.space_group_name_H-M   'P 1'
#
loop_
_entity.id
_entity.type
_entity.pdbx_description
1 polymer ?
#
loop_
_entity_poly.entity_id
_entity_poly.type
_entity_poly.pdbx_seq_one_letter_code
_entity_poly.pdbx_strand_id
1 'polypeptide(L)'
;MDHIESRLVRAEPYVVAALGLTYFILYSVLSVLRHVTYHSFGPDLGIFDQVFWNTTQGRLFESTMSLVQPQPHSYLADHFSPIYLLLVPFYALIPRPQTLLVICLLSLPPGRLHQPV
;
A
#
# COMPACT_ATOMS: atom_id res chain seq x y z
N MET A 1 10.49 39.51 18.77
CA MET A 1 10.24 38.33 17.92
C MET A 1 10.98 38.59 16.64
N ASP A 2 12.08 37.89 16.50
CA ASP A 2 13.18 38.33 15.65
C ASP A 2 12.87 37.92 14.21
N HIS A 3 13.32 38.70 13.22
CA HIS A 3 12.97 38.45 11.81
C HIS A 3 13.34 37.03 11.36
N ILE A 4 14.35 36.41 12.00
CA ILE A 4 14.80 35.04 11.79
C ILE A 4 13.77 34.01 12.30
N GLU A 5 13.19 34.20 13.49
CA GLU A 5 12.18 33.28 14.06
C GLU A 5 10.94 33.21 13.16
N SER A 6 10.49 34.37 12.65
CA SER A 6 9.32 34.44 11.76
C SER A 6 9.53 33.76 10.39
N ARG A 7 10.78 33.68 9.93
CA ARG A 7 11.18 32.96 8.71
C ARG A 7 11.22 31.46 8.93
N LEU A 8 11.72 31.03 10.09
CA LEU A 8 11.80 29.62 10.48
C LEU A 8 10.41 28.99 10.67
N VAL A 9 9.50 29.65 11.39
CA VAL A 9 8.11 29.18 11.58
C VAL A 9 7.37 29.04 10.25
N ARG A 10 7.66 29.91 9.28
CA ARG A 10 7.05 29.84 7.95
C ARG A 10 7.65 28.73 7.08
N ALA A 11 8.92 28.40 7.28
CA ALA A 11 9.62 27.34 6.56
C ALA A 11 9.33 25.95 7.14
N GLU A 12 8.98 25.86 8.42
CA GLU A 12 8.65 24.63 9.15
C GLU A 12 7.77 23.64 8.36
N PRO A 13 6.57 24.02 7.83
CA PRO A 13 5.72 23.08 7.11
C PRO A 13 6.38 22.55 5.83
N TYR A 14 7.19 23.36 5.15
CA TYR A 14 7.90 22.94 3.94
C TYR A 14 9.04 21.99 4.26
N VAL A 15 9.77 22.23 5.35
CA VAL A 15 10.82 21.32 5.82
C VAL A 15 10.21 19.98 6.23
N VAL A 16 9.11 19.99 6.99
CA VAL A 16 8.39 18.78 7.39
C VAL A 16 7.86 18.03 6.17
N ALA A 17 7.25 18.71 5.21
CA ALA A 17 6.76 18.10 3.98
C ALA A 17 7.90 17.51 3.14
N ALA A 18 9.03 18.20 3.02
CA ALA A 18 10.19 17.72 2.28
C ALA A 18 10.79 16.46 2.93
N LEU A 19 10.92 16.45 4.26
CA LEU A 19 11.39 15.28 5.01
C LEU A 19 10.42 14.10 4.86
N GLY A 20 9.11 14.35 5.00
CA GLY A 20 8.07 13.33 4.82
C GLY A 20 8.06 12.73 3.41
N LEU A 21 8.16 13.58 2.39
CA LEU A 21 8.25 13.14 0.99
C LEU A 21 9.53 12.33 0.73
N THR A 22 10.66 12.77 1.25
CA THR A 22 11.94 12.06 1.13
C THR A 22 11.86 10.68 1.78
N TYR A 23 11.31 10.60 3.00
CA TYR A 23 11.07 9.34 3.69
C TYR A 23 10.16 8.40 2.88
N PHE A 24 9.04 8.92 2.38
CA PHE A 24 8.10 8.14 1.55
C PHE A 24 8.76 7.56 0.30
N ILE A 25 9.54 8.37 -0.43
CA ILE A 25 10.25 7.92 -1.64
C ILE A 25 11.28 6.84 -1.29
N LEU A 26 12.13 7.08 -0.30
CA LEU A 26 13.17 6.12 0.10
C LEU A 26 12.57 4.79 0.54
N TYR A 27 11.52 4.83 1.37
CA TYR A 27 10.87 3.62 1.85
C TYR A 27 10.14 2.87 0.73
N SER A 28 9.51 3.59 -0.22
CA SER A 28 8.90 2.99 -1.42
C SER A 28 9.93 2.25 -2.26
N VAL A 29 11.06 2.88 -2.54
CA VAL A 29 12.16 2.27 -3.31
C VAL A 29 12.70 1.04 -2.60
N LEU A 30 12.96 1.12 -1.29
CA LEU A 30 13.46 -0.02 -0.51
C LEU A 30 12.47 -1.18 -0.48
N SER A 31 11.17 -0.89 -0.36
CA SER A 31 10.11 -1.89 -0.36
C SER A 31 10.01 -2.62 -1.70
N VAL A 32 10.09 -1.87 -2.82
CA VAL A 32 10.12 -2.45 -4.16
C VAL A 32 11.38 -3.29 -4.35
N LEU A 33 12.56 -2.78 -3.95
CA LEU A 33 13.81 -3.51 -4.05
C LEU A 33 13.74 -4.83 -3.28
N ARG A 34 13.27 -4.79 -2.02
CA ARG A 34 13.07 -5.99 -1.19
C ARG A 34 12.17 -7.01 -1.87
N HIS A 35 11.11 -6.56 -2.56
CA HIS A 35 10.21 -7.43 -3.30
C HIS A 35 10.87 -8.07 -4.52
N VAL A 36 11.52 -7.27 -5.38
CA VAL A 36 12.15 -7.81 -6.60
C VAL A 36 13.40 -8.65 -6.32
N THR A 37 14.04 -8.49 -5.16
CA THR A 37 15.12 -9.36 -4.68
C THR A 37 14.61 -10.58 -3.90
N TYR A 38 13.30 -10.85 -3.91
CA TYR A 38 12.67 -12.00 -3.24
C TYR A 38 12.87 -12.04 -1.71
N HIS A 39 13.14 -10.89 -1.09
CA HIS A 39 13.27 -10.75 0.37
C HIS A 39 11.98 -10.27 1.04
N SER A 40 10.90 -10.03 0.28
CA SER A 40 9.56 -9.85 0.82
C SER A 40 8.91 -11.23 0.97
N PHE A 41 8.74 -11.71 2.20
CA PHE A 41 8.03 -12.95 2.47
C PHE A 41 6.63 -12.61 3.00
N GLY A 42 5.58 -13.23 2.49
CA GLY A 42 4.21 -12.92 2.92
C GLY A 42 3.19 -13.20 1.81
N PRO A 43 2.18 -14.06 2.07
CA PRO A 43 1.17 -14.38 1.06
C PRO A 43 0.28 -13.19 0.71
N ASP A 44 0.19 -12.19 1.59
CA ASP A 44 -0.75 -11.07 1.49
C ASP A 44 -0.64 -10.31 0.18
N LEU A 45 0.58 -10.00 -0.28
CA LEU A 45 0.76 -9.26 -1.54
C LEU A 45 0.21 -10.04 -2.73
N GLY A 46 0.38 -11.35 -2.76
CA GLY A 46 -0.17 -12.22 -3.81
C GLY A 46 -1.70 -12.33 -3.73
N ILE A 47 -2.25 -12.42 -2.52
CA ILE A 47 -3.71 -12.44 -2.31
C ILE A 47 -4.33 -11.14 -2.81
N PHE A 48 -3.79 -9.98 -2.40
CA PHE A 48 -4.33 -8.70 -2.84
C PHE A 48 -4.14 -8.46 -4.33
N ASP A 49 -3.00 -8.86 -4.92
CA ASP A 49 -2.79 -8.77 -6.37
C ASP A 49 -3.84 -9.59 -7.13
N GLN A 50 -4.11 -10.83 -6.70
CA GLN A 50 -5.15 -11.66 -7.28
C GLN A 50 -6.55 -11.04 -7.13
N VAL A 51 -6.90 -10.57 -5.92
CA VAL A 51 -8.21 -9.98 -5.63
C VAL A 51 -8.45 -8.71 -6.45
N PHE A 52 -7.46 -7.82 -6.52
CA PHE A 52 -7.56 -6.58 -7.31
C PHE A 52 -7.63 -6.89 -8.80
N TRP A 53 -6.76 -7.77 -9.30
CA TRP A 53 -6.79 -8.23 -10.68
C TRP A 53 -8.16 -8.80 -11.04
N ASN A 54 -8.67 -9.77 -10.29
CA ASN A 54 -9.99 -10.38 -10.53
C ASN A 54 -11.10 -9.34 -10.55
N THR A 55 -11.05 -8.37 -9.63
CA THR A 55 -12.02 -7.26 -9.58
C THR A 55 -11.96 -6.40 -10.84
N THR A 56 -10.76 -6.09 -11.38
CA THR A 56 -10.64 -5.39 -12.68
C THR A 56 -11.16 -6.21 -13.86
N GLN A 57 -11.17 -7.54 -13.75
CA GLN A 57 -11.71 -8.46 -14.76
C GLN A 57 -13.21 -8.74 -14.59
N GLY A 58 -13.90 -7.99 -13.70
CA GLY A 58 -15.35 -8.14 -13.46
C GLY A 58 -15.72 -9.22 -12.44
N ARG A 59 -14.74 -9.93 -11.85
CA ARG A 59 -14.95 -10.90 -10.77
C ARG A 59 -14.71 -10.22 -9.42
N LEU A 60 -15.74 -9.52 -8.93
CA LEU A 60 -15.64 -8.66 -7.76
C LEU A 60 -15.13 -9.41 -6.52
N PHE A 61 -13.97 -9.00 -6.01
CA PHE A 61 -13.32 -9.55 -4.82
C PHE A 61 -13.05 -11.05 -4.86
N GLU A 62 -13.04 -11.69 -6.01
CA GLU A 62 -12.80 -13.13 -6.08
C GLU A 62 -11.37 -13.47 -5.66
N SER A 63 -11.23 -14.45 -4.76
CA SER A 63 -9.96 -15.04 -4.35
C SER A 63 -10.02 -16.56 -4.44
N THR A 64 -8.91 -17.17 -4.83
CA THR A 64 -8.69 -18.63 -4.76
C THR A 64 -7.61 -18.97 -3.73
N MET A 65 -7.13 -17.99 -2.98
CA MET A 65 -5.97 -18.10 -2.08
C MET A 65 -6.37 -18.14 -0.59
N SER A 66 -7.54 -18.69 -0.25
CA SER A 66 -7.94 -18.87 1.15
C SER A 66 -7.44 -20.20 1.70
N LEU A 67 -6.95 -20.16 2.94
CA LEU A 67 -6.52 -21.36 3.68
C LEU A 67 -7.71 -22.20 4.16
N VAL A 68 -8.90 -21.59 4.25
CA VAL A 68 -10.12 -22.23 4.78
C VAL A 68 -11.05 -22.65 3.65
N GLN A 69 -11.05 -21.92 2.53
CA GLN A 69 -11.94 -22.17 1.40
C GLN A 69 -11.13 -22.57 0.16
N PRO A 70 -11.10 -23.88 -0.21
CA PRO A 70 -10.34 -24.37 -1.36
C PRO A 70 -10.99 -24.04 -2.72
N GLN A 71 -12.14 -23.35 -2.73
CA GLN A 71 -12.87 -22.95 -3.93
C GLN A 71 -12.84 -21.43 -4.10
N PRO A 72 -13.00 -20.90 -5.33
CA PRO A 72 -13.16 -19.47 -5.55
C PRO A 72 -14.31 -18.91 -4.71
N HIS A 73 -14.03 -17.86 -3.95
CA HIS A 73 -14.99 -17.21 -3.07
C HIS A 73 -14.69 -15.71 -3.03
N SER A 74 -15.63 -14.93 -2.48
CA SER A 74 -15.40 -13.52 -2.26
C SER A 74 -14.45 -13.34 -1.07
N TYR A 75 -13.34 -12.64 -1.29
CA TYR A 75 -12.41 -12.24 -0.24
C TYR A 75 -13.10 -11.43 0.88
N LEU A 76 -14.21 -10.74 0.57
CA LEU A 76 -15.00 -10.03 1.58
C LEU A 76 -15.62 -10.96 2.64
N ALA A 77 -15.75 -12.25 2.35
CA ALA A 77 -16.19 -13.26 3.32
C ALA A 77 -15.12 -13.52 4.40
N ASP A 78 -13.85 -13.44 4.04
CA ASP A 78 -12.73 -13.61 4.97
C ASP A 78 -12.37 -12.26 5.63
N HIS A 79 -12.37 -11.17 4.85
CA HIS A 79 -12.02 -9.82 5.31
C HIS A 79 -12.93 -8.75 4.69
N PHE A 80 -13.91 -8.28 5.46
CA PHE A 80 -14.86 -7.27 5.00
C PHE A 80 -14.21 -5.87 4.95
N SER A 81 -13.66 -5.50 3.81
CA SER A 81 -13.02 -4.19 3.56
C SER A 81 -13.45 -3.60 2.21
N PRO A 82 -14.68 -3.05 2.11
CA PRO A 82 -15.21 -2.48 0.87
C PRO A 82 -14.40 -1.30 0.33
N ILE A 83 -13.61 -0.64 1.18
CA ILE A 83 -12.74 0.49 0.82
C ILE A 83 -11.79 0.16 -0.34
N TYR A 84 -11.42 -1.11 -0.51
CA TYR A 84 -10.56 -1.53 -1.61
C TYR A 84 -11.17 -1.26 -2.99
N LEU A 85 -12.50 -1.19 -3.15
CA LEU A 85 -13.12 -0.78 -4.41
C LEU A 85 -12.70 0.63 -4.85
N LEU A 86 -12.46 1.54 -3.91
CA LEU A 86 -11.98 2.88 -4.23
C LEU A 86 -10.53 2.87 -4.73
N LEU A 87 -9.76 1.84 -4.38
CA LEU A 87 -8.36 1.68 -4.76
C LEU A 87 -8.20 0.93 -6.10
N VAL A 88 -9.20 0.14 -6.50
CA VAL A 88 -9.20 -0.65 -7.74
C VAL A 88 -8.91 0.18 -9.01
N PRO A 89 -9.49 1.38 -9.21
CA PRO A 89 -9.17 2.19 -10.39
C PRO A 89 -7.69 2.57 -10.48
N PHE A 90 -7.03 2.83 -9.35
CA PHE A 90 -5.61 3.17 -9.32
C PHE A 90 -4.73 1.96 -9.66
N TYR A 91 -5.10 0.78 -9.16
CA TYR A 91 -4.46 -0.48 -9.56
C TYR A 91 -4.68 -0.77 -11.06
N ALA A 92 -5.88 -0.52 -11.58
CA ALA A 92 -6.21 -0.79 -12.99
C ALA A 92 -5.34 0.01 -13.98
N LEU A 93 -4.80 1.17 -13.57
CA LEU A 93 -3.86 1.95 -14.39
C LEU A 93 -2.52 1.20 -14.59
N ILE A 94 -2.04 0.52 -13.54
CA ILE A 94 -0.77 -0.21 -13.55
C ILE A 94 -1.00 -1.50 -12.74
N PRO A 95 -1.55 -2.57 -13.35
CA PRO A 95 -1.97 -3.77 -12.64
C PRO A 95 -0.74 -4.64 -12.33
N ARG A 96 -0.02 -4.25 -11.28
CA ARG A 96 1.17 -4.93 -10.81
C ARG A 96 1.25 -4.91 -9.28
N PRO A 97 1.89 -5.92 -8.66
CA PRO A 97 2.09 -5.96 -7.21
C PRO A 97 2.77 -4.70 -6.63
N GLN A 98 3.69 -4.08 -7.39
CA GLN A 98 4.37 -2.87 -6.93
C GLN A 98 3.41 -1.69 -6.72
N THR A 99 2.33 -1.61 -7.49
CA THR A 99 1.30 -0.56 -7.34
C THR A 99 0.60 -0.70 -5.99
N LEU A 100 0.31 -1.93 -5.55
CA LEU A 100 -0.28 -2.21 -4.24
C LEU A 100 0.66 -1.84 -3.09
N LEU A 101 1.98 -2.05 -3.25
CA LEU A 101 2.97 -1.61 -2.26
C LEU A 101 2.95 -0.09 -2.07
N VAL A 102 2.87 0.67 -3.17
CA VAL A 102 2.79 2.14 -3.11
C VAL A 102 1.47 2.59 -2.48
N ILE A 103 0.35 1.97 -2.84
CA ILE A 103 -0.98 2.27 -2.28
C ILE A 103 -1.01 1.99 -0.77
N CYS A 104 -0.44 0.87 -0.32
CA CYS A 104 -0.35 0.51 1.10
C CYS A 104 0.45 1.55 1.88
N LEU A 105 1.53 2.08 1.30
CA LEU A 105 2.36 3.08 1.95
C LEU A 105 1.65 4.44 2.11
N LEU A 106 0.78 4.81 1.17
CA LEU A 106 -0.05 6.01 1.28
C LEU A 106 -1.15 5.88 2.35
N SER A 107 -1.61 4.65 2.60
CA SER A 107 -2.69 4.36 3.54
C SER A 107 -2.20 3.94 4.94
N LEU A 108 -0.88 3.89 5.16
CA LEU A 108 -0.29 3.50 6.43
C LEU A 108 -0.53 4.56 7.51
N PRO A 109 -1.19 4.24 8.64
CA PRO A 109 -1.18 5.12 9.80
C PRO A 109 0.24 5.17 10.39
N PRO A 110 0.69 6.32 10.93
CA PRO A 110 2.00 6.44 11.58
C PRO A 110 2.01 5.57 12.85
N GLY A 111 2.48 4.32 12.74
CA GLY A 111 2.53 3.43 13.91
C GLY A 111 2.63 1.93 13.67
N ARG A 112 2.61 1.41 12.43
CA ARG A 112 2.80 -0.03 12.19
C ARG A 112 4.15 -0.33 11.54
N LEU A 113 5.22 -0.28 12.35
CA LEU A 113 6.57 -0.72 11.99
C LEU A 113 6.99 -2.05 12.65
N HIS A 114 6.05 -2.82 13.19
CA HIS A 114 6.36 -4.07 13.89
C HIS A 114 5.42 -5.21 13.50
N GLN A 115 5.62 -5.77 12.31
CA GLN A 115 5.46 -7.21 12.09
C GLN A 115 6.57 -7.63 11.11
N PRO A 116 7.45 -8.57 11.47
CA PRO A 116 8.35 -9.18 10.51
C PRO A 116 7.51 -10.01 9.54
N VAL A 117 7.44 -9.53 8.31
CA VAL A 117 7.16 -10.32 7.10
C VAL A 117 8.39 -11.14 6.74
#